data_AF-A0A959S6W4-F1
#
_entry.id   AF-A0A959S6W4-F1
#
_cell.length_a   1.000
_cell.length_b   1.000
_cell.length_c   1.000
_cell.angle_alpha   90.00
_cell.angle_beta   90.00
_cell.angle_gamma   90.00
#
_symmetry.space_group_name_H-M   'P 1'
#
loop_
_entity.id
_entity.type
_entity.pdbx_description
1 polymer ?
#
loop_
_entity_poly.entity_id
_entity_poly.type
_entity_poly.pdbx_seq_one_letter_code
_entity_poly.pdbx_strand_id
1 'polypeptide(L)'
;SSTMIYQGHSSSGLIKGGVKMTTGAALIQDVIIDSHFVERGRFSRLTQAVAANPSAIGIGLGEDTGVVITDGDMLETIGSGQVMIFDGHELSYSDFADVEEGEPFSIEGMRVHIISKGYCYSVKQRQFAAVKVPAR
;
A
#
# COMPACT_ATOMS: atom_id res chain seq x y z
N SER A 1 10.97 -3.03 -0.48
CA SER A 1 9.95 -3.27 0.55
C SER A 1 10.47 -4.32 1.51
N SER A 2 10.37 -4.03 2.81
CA SER A 2 10.72 -4.93 3.91
C SER A 2 9.69 -6.06 4.12
N THR A 3 8.44 -5.84 3.69
CA THR A 3 7.32 -6.78 3.83
C THR A 3 6.71 -7.12 2.47
N MET A 4 6.72 -8.40 2.09
CA MET A 4 6.18 -8.90 0.82
C MET A 4 4.88 -9.68 1.05
N ILE A 5 3.84 -9.39 0.28
CA ILE A 5 2.64 -10.23 0.19
C ILE A 5 2.91 -11.37 -0.79
N TYR A 6 2.91 -12.61 -0.31
CA TYR A 6 3.17 -13.78 -1.17
C TYR A 6 1.93 -14.63 -1.43
N GLN A 7 0.88 -14.48 -0.61
CA GLN A 7 -0.40 -15.17 -0.80
C GLN A 7 -1.56 -14.34 -0.25
N GLY A 8 -2.73 -14.48 -0.87
CA GLY A 8 -3.96 -13.86 -0.41
C GLY A 8 -4.91 -13.58 -1.57
N HIS A 9 -6.12 -14.13 -1.48
CA HIS A 9 -7.16 -13.97 -2.50
C HIS A 9 -7.96 -12.70 -2.21
N SER A 10 -8.43 -12.00 -3.24
CA SER A 10 -9.19 -10.75 -3.08
C SER A 10 -10.44 -10.92 -2.21
N SER A 11 -11.11 -12.08 -2.30
CA SER A 11 -12.31 -12.43 -1.52
C SER A 11 -12.08 -12.61 -0.02
N SER A 12 -10.85 -12.90 0.42
CA SER A 12 -10.49 -13.09 1.84
C SER A 12 -9.62 -11.95 2.38
N GLY A 13 -9.39 -10.91 1.57
CA GLY A 13 -8.50 -9.81 1.94
C GLY A 13 -8.96 -9.00 3.16
N LEU A 14 -10.23 -9.06 3.55
CA LEU A 14 -10.76 -8.40 4.76
C LEU A 14 -11.03 -9.37 5.92
N ILE A 15 -10.56 -10.62 5.80
CA ILE A 15 -10.61 -11.63 6.86
C ILE A 15 -9.20 -11.77 7.42
N LYS A 16 -9.04 -11.67 8.75
CA LYS A 16 -7.74 -11.83 9.41
C LYS A 16 -7.12 -13.17 9.04
N GLY A 17 -5.87 -13.12 8.59
CA GLY A 17 -5.13 -14.31 8.15
C GLY A 17 -5.36 -14.71 6.70
N GLY A 18 -6.29 -14.06 5.99
CA GLY A 18 -6.54 -14.26 4.56
C GLY A 18 -5.41 -13.77 3.65
N VAL A 19 -4.48 -12.98 4.20
CA VAL A 19 -3.28 -12.49 3.52
C VAL A 19 -2.05 -12.98 4.26
N LYS A 20 -1.12 -13.58 3.53
CA LYS A 20 0.16 -14.05 4.07
C LYS A 20 1.28 -13.15 3.60
N MET A 21 2.06 -12.69 4.56
CA MET A 21 3.18 -11.78 4.37
C MET A 21 4.49 -12.46 4.79
N THR A 22 5.59 -12.05 4.18
CA THR A 22 6.94 -12.53 4.50
C THR A 22 7.94 -11.37 4.40
N THR A 23 9.19 -11.64 4.75
CA THR A 23 10.28 -10.67 4.60
C THR A 23 10.60 -10.46 3.12
N GLY A 24 10.63 -9.20 2.69
CA GLY A 24 11.04 -8.81 1.35
C GLY A 24 12.54 -8.52 1.24
N ALA A 25 12.97 -8.04 0.07
CA ALA A 25 14.37 -7.69 -0.18
C ALA A 25 14.85 -6.38 0.49
N ALA A 26 13.98 -5.68 1.24
CA ALA A 26 14.30 -4.49 2.01
C ALA A 26 14.94 -3.31 1.24
N LEU A 27 14.75 -3.25 -0.09
CA LEU A 27 15.25 -2.14 -0.96
C LEU A 27 14.68 -0.75 -0.60
N ILE A 28 13.57 -0.73 0.14
CA ILE A 28 12.96 0.44 0.77
C ILE A 28 12.33 -0.06 2.07
N GLN A 29 12.55 0.67 3.15
CA GLN A 29 12.05 0.37 4.49
C GLN A 29 10.60 0.84 4.64
N ASP A 30 9.88 0.26 5.61
CA ASP A 30 8.55 0.71 6.05
C ASP A 30 7.52 0.86 4.91
N VAL A 31 7.63 0.00 3.90
CA VAL A 31 6.77 0.00 2.72
C VAL A 31 6.36 -1.42 2.40
N ILE A 32 5.10 -1.63 2.01
CA ILE A 32 4.56 -2.88 1.44
C ILE A 32 4.21 -2.61 -0.02
N ILE A 33 4.70 -3.40 -0.97
CA ILE A 33 4.40 -3.21 -2.41
C ILE A 33 3.54 -4.37 -2.93
N ASP A 34 2.50 -4.04 -3.67
CA ASP A 34 1.64 -4.99 -4.35
C ASP A 34 1.42 -4.61 -5.83
N SER A 35 1.67 -5.54 -6.76
CA SER A 35 1.51 -5.35 -8.21
C SER A 35 0.16 -5.84 -8.74
N HIS A 36 -0.19 -5.57 -10.00
CA HIS A 36 -1.47 -5.96 -10.63
C HIS A 36 -2.69 -5.63 -9.77
N PHE A 37 -2.63 -4.48 -9.12
CA PHE A 37 -3.45 -4.18 -7.95
C PHE A 37 -4.93 -4.01 -8.32
N VAL A 38 -5.18 -3.22 -9.37
CA VAL A 38 -6.53 -2.81 -9.78
C VAL A 38 -7.30 -3.98 -10.42
N GLU A 39 -6.72 -4.67 -11.40
CA GLU A 39 -7.44 -5.71 -12.14
C GLU A 39 -7.81 -6.95 -11.31
N ARG A 40 -7.03 -7.25 -10.27
CA ARG A 40 -7.24 -8.45 -9.45
C ARG A 40 -8.01 -8.17 -8.16
N GLY A 41 -8.53 -6.95 -7.98
CA GLY A 41 -9.25 -6.54 -6.78
C GLY A 41 -8.41 -6.66 -5.52
N ARG A 42 -7.12 -6.27 -5.58
CA ARG A 42 -6.16 -6.44 -4.47
C ARG A 42 -6.24 -5.36 -3.40
N PHE A 43 -7.25 -4.48 -3.50
CA PHE A 43 -7.54 -3.46 -2.50
C PHE A 43 -7.66 -4.06 -1.11
N SER A 44 -8.53 -5.06 -0.95
CA SER A 44 -8.78 -5.72 0.34
C SER A 44 -7.50 -6.25 0.98
N ARG A 45 -6.65 -6.91 0.21
CA ARG A 45 -5.44 -7.52 0.77
C ARG A 45 -4.36 -6.52 1.16
N LEU A 46 -4.19 -5.44 0.40
CA LEU A 46 -3.25 -4.39 0.79
C LEU A 46 -3.78 -3.60 1.99
N THR A 47 -5.10 -3.37 2.08
CA THR A 47 -5.74 -2.82 3.28
C THR A 47 -5.43 -3.68 4.50
N GLN A 48 -5.61 -5.01 4.44
CA GLN A 48 -5.25 -5.89 5.55
C GLN A 48 -3.76 -5.87 5.85
N ALA A 49 -2.89 -5.85 4.84
CA ALA A 49 -1.45 -5.80 5.05
C ALA A 49 -1.03 -4.54 5.83
N VAL A 50 -1.65 -3.39 5.53
CA VAL A 50 -1.44 -2.13 6.26
C VAL A 50 -2.14 -2.15 7.62
N ALA A 51 -3.35 -2.71 7.74
CA ALA A 51 -4.03 -2.85 9.04
C ALA A 51 -3.22 -3.72 10.02
N ALA A 52 -2.57 -4.76 9.52
CA ALA A 52 -1.67 -5.63 10.26
C ALA A 52 -0.32 -4.96 10.59
N ASN A 53 0.06 -3.90 9.85
CA ASN A 53 1.33 -3.20 10.04
C ASN A 53 1.16 -1.69 9.75
N PRO A 54 0.48 -0.93 10.64
CA PRO A 54 0.05 0.44 10.36
C PRO A 54 1.19 1.45 10.17
N SER A 55 2.39 1.13 10.66
CA SER A 55 3.61 1.92 10.45
C SER A 55 4.20 1.78 9.04
N ALA A 56 3.69 0.86 8.21
CA ALA A 56 4.15 0.71 6.84
C ALA A 56 3.22 1.44 5.86
N ILE A 57 3.80 2.05 4.82
CA ILE A 57 3.05 2.59 3.69
C ILE A 57 2.78 1.47 2.67
N GLY A 58 1.51 1.21 2.39
CA GLY A 58 1.11 0.30 1.33
C GLY A 58 1.14 0.98 -0.04
N ILE A 59 1.75 0.35 -1.05
CA ILE A 59 1.83 0.85 -2.43
C ILE A 59 1.22 -0.20 -3.37
N GLY A 60 0.04 0.09 -3.90
CA GLY A 60 -0.61 -0.68 -4.94
C GLY A 60 -0.25 -0.14 -6.32
N LEU A 61 0.43 -0.94 -7.15
CA LEU A 61 0.77 -0.61 -8.52
C LEU A 61 -0.29 -1.17 -9.47
N GLY A 62 -0.94 -0.28 -10.23
CA GLY A 62 -1.82 -0.65 -11.33
C GLY A 62 -1.07 -1.32 -12.50
N GLU A 63 -1.82 -1.71 -13.52
CA GLU A 63 -1.28 -2.20 -14.80
C GLU A 63 -0.39 -1.14 -15.45
N ASP A 64 0.68 -1.57 -16.12
CA ASP A 64 1.58 -0.66 -16.86
C ASP A 64 1.98 0.60 -16.07
N THR A 65 2.21 0.42 -14.75
CA THR A 65 2.45 1.51 -13.80
C THR A 65 3.57 1.15 -12.84
N GLY A 66 4.36 2.13 -12.45
CA GLY A 66 5.43 1.97 -11.47
C GLY A 66 5.69 3.25 -10.69
N VAL A 67 6.64 3.16 -9.77
CA VAL A 67 7.20 4.31 -9.07
C VAL A 67 8.71 4.32 -9.22
N VAL A 68 9.28 5.48 -9.51
CA VAL A 68 10.71 5.72 -9.38
C VAL A 68 10.94 6.24 -7.97
N ILE A 69 11.83 5.58 -7.23
CA ILE A 69 12.15 5.93 -5.84
C ILE A 69 13.50 6.64 -5.83
N THR A 70 13.53 7.85 -5.29
CA THR A 70 14.77 8.62 -5.08
C THR A 70 15.02 8.84 -3.60
N ASP A 71 16.28 8.69 -3.18
CA ASP A 71 16.75 8.84 -1.80
C ASP A 71 15.98 8.01 -0.75
N GLY A 72 15.36 6.91 -1.20
CA GLY A 72 14.56 6.02 -0.36
C GLY A 72 13.30 6.66 0.21
N ASP A 73 12.80 7.75 -0.37
CA ASP A 73 11.65 8.50 0.16
C ASP A 73 10.69 8.95 -0.94
N MET A 74 11.20 9.69 -1.92
CA MET A 74 10.36 10.34 -2.93
C MET A 74 9.96 9.34 -4.01
N LEU A 75 8.65 9.09 -4.09
CA LEU A 75 8.02 8.27 -5.11
C LEU A 75 7.54 9.17 -6.25
N GLU A 76 8.03 8.96 -7.47
CA GLU A 76 7.51 9.57 -8.70
C GLU A 76 6.73 8.52 -9.49
N THR A 77 5.44 8.75 -9.74
CA THR A 77 4.61 7.80 -10.48
C THR A 77 4.90 7.85 -11.97
N ILE A 78 5.15 6.68 -12.56
CA ILE A 78 5.39 6.47 -14.00
C ILE A 78 4.39 5.45 -14.57
N GLY A 79 4.29 5.41 -15.90
CA GLY A 79 3.37 4.49 -16.60
C GLY A 79 2.00 5.11 -16.93
N SER A 80 1.06 4.29 -17.41
CA SER A 80 -0.23 4.74 -17.94
C SER A 80 -1.41 4.62 -16.97
N GLY A 81 -1.29 3.78 -15.94
CA GLY A 81 -2.32 3.57 -14.91
C GLY A 81 -2.16 4.45 -13.66
N GLN A 82 -2.58 3.92 -12.51
CA GLN A 82 -2.55 4.62 -11.22
C GLN A 82 -1.77 3.83 -10.16
N VAL A 83 -1.13 4.58 -9.26
CA VAL A 83 -0.55 4.07 -8.02
C VAL A 83 -1.50 4.43 -6.88
N MET A 84 -1.82 3.47 -6.02
CA MET A 84 -2.58 3.74 -4.79
C MET A 84 -1.65 3.65 -3.58
N ILE A 85 -1.71 4.66 -2.71
CA ILE A 85 -0.98 4.69 -1.46
C ILE A 85 -1.97 4.48 -0.32
N PHE A 86 -1.63 3.58 0.61
CA PHE A 86 -2.40 3.27 1.81
C PHE A 86 -1.56 3.66 3.02
N ASP A 87 -2.06 4.60 3.83
CA ASP A 87 -1.41 5.09 5.03
C ASP A 87 -2.29 4.77 6.26
N GLY A 88 -1.76 3.91 7.13
CA GLY A 88 -2.37 3.48 8.39
C GLY A 88 -1.83 4.19 9.64
N HIS A 89 -0.95 5.18 9.51
CA HIS A 89 -0.30 5.80 10.69
C HIS A 89 -1.28 6.57 11.59
N GLU A 90 -2.40 7.03 11.02
CA GLU A 90 -3.42 7.86 11.70
C GLU A 90 -4.77 7.14 11.80
N LEU A 91 -4.78 5.81 11.87
CA LEU A 91 -6.01 5.06 12.15
C LEU A 91 -6.63 5.54 13.47
N SER A 92 -7.89 5.96 13.44
CA SER A 92 -8.64 6.36 14.63
C SER A 92 -9.16 5.15 15.42
N TYR A 93 -9.34 4.02 14.74
CA TYR A 93 -9.77 2.76 15.33
C TYR A 93 -9.20 1.58 14.54
N SER A 94 -8.85 0.49 15.24
CA SER A 94 -8.57 -0.82 14.67
C SER A 94 -8.82 -1.90 15.70
N ASP A 95 -9.57 -2.94 15.35
CA ASP A 95 -9.71 -4.18 16.14
C ASP A 95 -8.85 -5.33 15.58
N PHE A 96 -7.94 -5.04 14.63
CA PHE A 96 -7.21 -6.08 13.90
C PHE A 96 -6.40 -7.00 14.83
N ALA A 97 -5.83 -6.44 15.90
CA ALA A 97 -5.08 -7.20 16.89
C ALA A 97 -6.00 -8.10 17.75
N ASP A 98 -7.26 -7.69 17.95
CA ASP A 98 -8.21 -8.29 18.89
C ASP A 98 -9.04 -9.42 18.28
N VAL A 99 -9.40 -9.33 16.99
CA VAL A 99 -10.20 -10.36 16.30
C VAL A 99 -9.42 -11.66 16.09
N GLU A 100 -10.10 -12.80 15.98
CA GLU A 100 -9.47 -14.10 15.75
C GLU A 100 -9.09 -14.33 14.27
N GLU A 101 -8.19 -15.28 14.01
CA GLU A 101 -7.91 -15.73 12.64
C GLU A 101 -9.18 -16.29 11.99
N GLY A 102 -9.49 -15.86 10.77
CA GLY A 102 -10.73 -16.23 10.08
C GLY A 102 -11.91 -15.29 10.33
N GLU A 103 -11.78 -14.29 11.20
CA GLU A 103 -12.80 -13.28 11.44
C GLU A 103 -12.57 -12.00 10.61
N PRO A 104 -13.65 -11.26 10.26
CA PRO A 104 -13.51 -9.93 9.69
C PRO A 104 -12.96 -8.95 10.73
N PHE A 105 -12.20 -7.95 10.25
CA PHE A 105 -11.71 -6.85 11.09
C PHE A 105 -12.31 -5.51 10.64
N SER A 106 -12.26 -4.53 11.53
CA SER A 106 -12.69 -3.15 11.33
C SER A 106 -11.54 -2.19 11.56
N ILE A 107 -11.43 -1.19 10.69
CA ILE A 107 -10.50 -0.06 10.82
C ILE A 107 -11.21 1.23 10.45
N GLU A 108 -10.79 2.34 11.05
CA GLU A 108 -11.28 3.67 10.75
C GLU A 108 -10.11 4.63 10.54
N GLY A 109 -10.24 5.56 9.60
CA GLY A 109 -9.27 6.64 9.40
C GLY A 109 -8.11 6.33 8.46
N MET A 110 -8.14 5.20 7.72
CA MET A 110 -7.11 4.89 6.73
C MET A 110 -7.10 5.94 5.62
N ARG A 111 -5.94 6.56 5.37
CA ARG A 111 -5.78 7.55 4.30
C ARG A 111 -5.36 6.84 3.01
N VAL A 112 -6.10 7.09 1.93
CA VAL A 112 -5.79 6.54 0.60
C VAL A 112 -5.53 7.66 -0.39
N HIS A 113 -4.43 7.56 -1.12
CA HIS A 113 -4.12 8.45 -2.25
C HIS A 113 -4.18 7.66 -3.55
N ILE A 114 -4.80 8.22 -4.59
CA ILE A 114 -4.78 7.67 -5.94
C ILE A 114 -3.98 8.64 -6.80
N ILE A 115 -2.83 8.18 -7.31
CA ILE A 115 -1.79 9.01 -7.90
C ILE A 115 -1.58 8.57 -9.35
N SER A 116 -1.75 9.50 -10.29
CA SER A 116 -1.49 9.28 -11.71
C SER A 116 -0.06 9.71 -12.10
N LYS A 117 0.33 9.39 -13.34
CA LYS A 117 1.65 9.71 -13.90
C LYS A 117 2.10 11.15 -13.64
N GLY A 118 3.34 11.27 -13.18
CA GLY A 118 4.08 12.53 -13.03
C GLY A 118 3.82 13.25 -11.71
N TYR A 119 2.99 12.72 -10.81
CA TYR A 119 2.87 13.23 -9.46
C TYR A 119 3.75 12.46 -8.49
N CYS A 120 4.01 13.08 -7.33
CA CYS A 120 4.91 12.54 -6.32
C CYS A 120 4.26 12.34 -4.96
N TYR A 121 4.86 11.45 -4.17
CA TYR A 121 4.54 11.23 -2.76
C TYR A 121 5.83 11.02 -1.96
N SER A 122 5.95 11.67 -0.80
CA SER A 122 7.03 11.40 0.18
C SER A 122 6.53 10.37 1.17
N VAL A 123 7.24 9.24 1.28
CA VAL A 123 6.94 8.18 2.26
C VAL A 123 7.17 8.66 3.69
N LYS A 124 8.26 9.40 3.93
CA LYS A 124 8.64 9.90 5.26
C LYS A 124 7.72 11.02 5.75
N GLN A 125 7.40 11.97 4.88
CA GLN A 125 6.50 13.07 5.21
C GLN A 125 5.02 12.67 5.11
N ARG A 126 4.75 11.50 4.52
CA ARG A 126 3.40 10.98 4.24
C ARG A 126 2.54 11.99 3.46
N GLN A 127 3.18 12.67 2.50
CA GLN A 127 2.59 13.83 1.82
C GLN A 127 2.54 13.63 0.30
N PHE A 128 1.36 13.86 -0.27
CA PHE A 128 1.14 13.95 -1.70
C PHE A 128 1.52 15.34 -2.23
N ALA A 129 2.32 15.38 -3.30
CA ALA A 129 2.65 16.60 -4.01
C ALA A 129 1.75 16.75 -5.24
N ALA A 130 0.82 17.71 -5.19
CA ALA A 130 -0.09 18.06 -6.29
C ALA A 130 0.60 18.88 -7.41
N VAL A 131 1.92 18.82 -7.51
CA VAL A 131 2.71 19.46 -8.57
C VAL A 131 3.25 18.36 -9.46
N LYS A 132 2.94 18.46 -10.76
CA LYS A 132 3.38 17.47 -11.73
C LYS A 132 4.85 17.72 -12.09
N VAL A 133 5.70 16.72 -11.88
CA VAL A 133 7.09 16.73 -12.33
C VAL A 133 7.10 16.65 -13.87
N PRO A 134 7.86 17.51 -14.57
CA PRO A 134 8.01 17.40 -16.01
C PRO A 134 8.54 16.02 -16.38
N ALA A 135 8.02 15.43 -17.46
CA ALA A 135 8.52 14.14 -17.93
C ALA A 135 10.02 14.25 -18.25
N ARG A 136 10.82 13.34 -17.69
CA ARG A 136 12.24 13.17 -18.05
C ARG A 136 12.39 12.60 -19.46
#